data_AF-A0A2W4YUL4-F1
#
_entry.id   AF-A0A2W4YUL4-F1
#
_cell.length_a   1.000
_cell.length_b   1.000
_cell.length_c   1.000
_cell.angle_alpha   90.00
_cell.angle_beta   90.00
_cell.angle_gamma   90.00
#
_symmetry.space_group_name_H-M   'P 1'
#
loop_
_entity.id
_entity.type
_entity.pdbx_description
1 polymer ?
#
loop_
_entity_poly.entity_id
_entity_poly.type
_entity_poly.pdbx_seq_one_letter_code
_entity_poly.pdbx_strand_id
1 'polypeptide(L)' 'MEVTDSISSHELDIKSQASLAKLTTFRVGGIAEYLALPKTPQQLAQVLAWGKAQALPVTLLGAGSNL' A
#
# COMPACT_ATOMS: atom_id res chain seq x y z
N MET A 1 20.32 -14.02 -27.39
CA MET A 1 20.37 -13.04 -26.29
C MET A 1 19.04 -13.13 -25.58
N GLU A 2 18.92 -14.11 -24.68
CA GLU A 2 17.72 -14.31 -23.88
C GLU A 2 17.75 -13.27 -22.77
N VAL A 3 16.95 -12.22 -22.92
CA VAL A 3 16.67 -11.28 -21.83
C VAL A 3 15.62 -11.97 -20.97
N THR A 4 16.08 -12.82 -20.05
CA THR A 4 15.24 -13.33 -18.97
C THR A 4 15.09 -12.21 -17.94
N ASP A 5 14.16 -11.28 -18.20
CA ASP A 5 13.62 -10.44 -17.16
C ASP A 5 12.94 -11.37 -16.15
N SER A 6 13.68 -11.72 -15.09
CA SER A 6 13.15 -12.39 -13.92
C SER A 6 12.22 -11.41 -13.22
N ILE A 7 10.97 -11.33 -13.69
CA ILE A 7 9.90 -10.61 -13.00
C ILE A 7 9.60 -11.41 -11.74
N SER A 8 10.40 -11.16 -10.70
CA SER A 8 10.15 -11.66 -9.36
C SER A 8 8.79 -11.12 -8.96
N SER A 9 7.85 -12.03 -8.76
CA SER A 9 6.50 -11.84 -8.23
C SER A 9 6.57 -11.09 -6.91
N HIS A 10 6.64 -9.76 -6.97
CA HIS A 10 6.43 -8.89 -5.82
C HIS A 10 4.92 -8.84 -5.59
N GLU A 11 4.44 -9.79 -4.79
CA GLU A 11 3.05 -9.88 -4.38
C GLU A 11 2.64 -8.54 -3.74
N LEU A 12 1.62 -7.89 -4.30
CA LEU A 12 1.05 -6.67 -3.75
C LEU A 12 0.39 -7.00 -2.41
N ASP A 13 1.08 -6.75 -1.29
CA ASP A 13 0.51 -6.91 0.06
C ASP A 13 -0.50 -5.80 0.35
N ILE A 14 -1.72 -5.98 -0.15
CA ILE A 14 -2.88 -5.12 0.10
C ILE A 14 -3.79 -5.85 1.09
N LYS A 15 -3.94 -5.28 2.28
CA LYS A 15 -4.76 -5.81 3.37
C LYS A 15 -6.11 -5.13 3.37
N SER A 16 -7.19 -5.89 3.24
CA SER A 16 -8.54 -5.36 3.42
C SER A 16 -8.90 -5.23 4.90
N GLN A 17 -9.76 -4.27 5.22
CA GLN A 17 -10.29 -4.06 6.58
C GLN A 17 -9.20 -3.97 7.65
N ALA A 18 -8.11 -3.25 7.34
CA ALA A 18 -6.95 -3.15 8.21
C ALA A 18 -7.08 -1.99 9.21
N SER A 19 -6.85 -2.26 10.50
CA SER A 19 -6.85 -1.23 11.53
C SER A 19 -5.64 -0.30 11.41
N LEU A 20 -5.89 1.01 11.31
CA LEU A 20 -4.84 2.03 11.28
C LEU A 20 -4.25 2.32 12.66
N ALA A 21 -4.90 1.88 13.75
CA ALA A 21 -4.43 2.10 15.11
C ALA A 21 -3.01 1.54 15.37
N LYS A 22 -2.58 0.49 14.65
CA LYS A 22 -1.21 -0.04 14.78
C LYS A 22 -0.15 0.82 14.07
N LEU A 23 -0.57 1.81 13.29
CA LEU A 23 0.27 2.65 12.44
C LEU A 23 0.33 4.11 12.91
N THR A 24 -0.34 4.48 14.00
CA THR A 24 -0.33 5.84 14.55
C THR A 24 0.30 5.87 15.94
N THR A 25 0.97 6.98 16.29
CA THR A 25 1.63 7.14 17.59
C THR A 25 0.64 7.05 18.76
N PHE A 26 -0.54 7.66 18.61
CA PHE A 26 -1.59 7.63 19.63
C PHE A 26 -2.41 6.33 19.65
N ARG A 27 -2.10 5.38 18.76
CA ARG A 27 -2.81 4.11 18.61
C ARG A 27 -4.32 4.27 18.41
N VAL A 28 -4.70 5.34 17.72
CA VAL A 28 -6.07 5.62 17.31
C VAL A 28 -6.15 5.56 15.78
N GLY A 29 -7.34 5.34 15.24
CA GLY A 29 -7.56 5.28 13.80
C GLY A 29 -8.56 4.18 13.44
N GLY A 30 -9.45 4.51 12.51
CA GLY A 30 -10.48 3.59 12.03
C GLY A 30 -9.92 2.41 11.24
N ILE A 31 -10.85 1.65 10.66
CA ILE A 31 -10.52 0.58 9.72
C ILE A 31 -10.37 1.19 8.33
N ALA A 32 -9.22 0.98 7.71
CA ALA A 32 -9.04 1.25 6.29
C ALA A 32 -9.67 0.11 5.48
N GLU A 33 -10.45 0.46 4.46
CA GLU A 33 -11.01 -0.51 3.52
C GLU A 33 -9.89 -1.33 2.87
N TYR A 34 -8.79 -0.66 2.51
CA TYR A 34 -7.55 -1.26 2.01
C TYR A 34 -6.32 -0.53 2.56
N LEU A 35 -5.30 -1.29 2.94
CA LEU A 35 -4.01 -0.80 3.41
C LEU A 35 -2.89 -1.50 2.65
N ALA A 36 -1.97 -0.72 2.08
CA ALA A 36 -0.74 -1.22 1.48
C ALA A 36 0.48 -0.53 2.11
N LEU A 37 1.56 -1.28 2.31
CA LEU A 37 2.82 -0.76 2.86
C LEU A 37 3.98 -1.00 1.87
N PRO A 38 4.01 -0.26 0.75
CA PRO A 38 5.06 -0.42 -0.25
C PRO A 38 6.42 -0.04 0.33
N LYS A 39 7.44 -0.88 0.09
CA LYS A 39 8.83 -0.69 0.53
C LYS A 39 9.75 -0.19 -0.59
N THR A 40 9.27 -0.17 -1.83
CA THR A 40 10.00 0.29 -3.01
C THR A 40 9.14 1.18 -3.90
N PRO A 41 9.74 2.06 -4.73
CA PRO A 41 9.01 2.85 -5.71
C PRO A 41 8.18 2.00 -6.69
N GLN A 42 8.70 0.82 -7.06
CA GLN A 42 8.02 -0.12 -7.96
C GLN A 42 6.74 -0.68 -7.32
N GLN A 43 6.81 -1.06 -6.04
CA GLN A 43 5.63 -1.51 -5.29
C GLN A 43 4.61 -0.38 -5.15
N LEU A 44 5.05 0.85 -4.88
CA LEU A 44 4.16 2.00 -4.81
C LEU A 44 3.42 2.21 -6.14
N ALA A 45 4.12 2.18 -7.27
CA ALA A 45 3.52 2.33 -8.60
C ALA A 45 2.45 1.26 -8.87
N GLN A 46 2.73 0.01 -8.49
CA GLN A 46 1.79 -1.10 -8.63
C GLN A 46 0.54 -0.93 -7.75
N VAL A 47 0.69 -0.50 -6.49
CA VAL A 47 -0.45 -0.22 -5.59
C VAL A 47 -1.33 0.91 -6.14
N LEU A 48 -0.72 1.98 -6.63
CA LEU A 48 -1.44 3.12 -7.23
C LEU A 48 -2.20 2.71 -8.50
N ALA A 49 -1.58 1.89 -9.35
CA ALA A 49 -2.22 1.35 -10.55
C ALA A 49 -3.43 0.47 -10.19
N TRP A 50 -3.29 -0.38 -9.17
CA TRP A 50 -4.39 -1.21 -8.67
C TRP A 50 -5.55 -0.37 -8.12
N GLY A 51 -5.26 0.63 -7.28
CA GLY A 51 -6.30 1.51 -6.71
C GLY A 51 -7.03 2.31 -7.79
N LYS A 52 -6.28 2.81 -8.79
CA LYS A 52 -6.87 3.49 -9.96
C LYS A 52 -7.78 2.57 -10.77
N ALA A 53 -7.38 1.32 -11.01
CA ALA A 53 -8.19 0.35 -11.75
C ALA A 53 -9.53 0.04 -11.05
N GLN A 54 -9.56 0.15 -9.72
CA GLN A 54 -10.77 -0.03 -8.91
C GLN A 54 -11.53 1.27 -8.63
N ALA A 55 -11.08 2.40 -9.18
CA ALA A 55 -11.62 3.74 -8.91
C ALA A 55 -11.66 4.10 -7.41
N LEU A 56 -10.70 3.60 -6.62
CA LEU A 56 -10.60 3.89 -5.20
C LEU A 56 -9.87 5.21 -4.96
N PRO A 57 -10.38 6.11 -4.10
CA PRO A 57 -9.62 7.26 -3.65
C PRO A 57 -8.40 6.79 -2.84
N VAL A 58 -7.22 7.34 -3.15
CA VAL A 58 -5.97 6.98 -2.48
C VAL A 58 -5.56 8.07 -1.51
N THR A 59 -5.35 7.69 -0.25
CA THR A 59 -4.75 8.56 0.78
C THR A 59 -3.33 8.08 1.08
N LEU A 60 -2.33 8.94 0.86
CA LEU A 60 -0.95 8.66 1.19
C LEU A 60 -0.68 9.06 2.64
N LEU A 61 -0.25 8.09 3.46
CA LEU A 61 0.12 8.30 4.84
C LEU A 61 1.64 8.26 4.98
N GLY A 62 2.21 9.29 5.63
CA GLY A 62 3.61 9.28 6.09
C GLY A 62 3.77 8.41 7.34
N ALA A 63 4.74 8.72 8.20
CA ALA A 63 5.01 7.98 9.44
C ALA A 63 3.90 8.05 10.51
N GLY A 64 2.72 8.57 10.20
CA GLY A 64 1.62 8.72 11.15
C GLY A 64 1.89 9.71 12.30
N SER A 65 2.93 10.55 12.19
CA SER A 65 3.28 11.56 13.21
C SER A 65 2.34 12.77 13.22
N ASN A 66 1.55 12.93 12.18
CA ASN A 66 0.52 13.96 12.06
C ASN A 66 -0.68 13.42 11.27
N LEU A 67 -1.29 12.37 11.83
CA LEU A 67 -2.62 11.89 11.44
C LEU A 67 -3.63 12.36 12.49
#